data_AF-A0A819ZEY6-F1
#
_entry.id   AF-A0A819ZEY6-F1
#
_cell.length_a   1.000
_cell.length_b   1.000
_cell.length_c   1.000
_cell.angle_alpha   90.00
_cell.angle_beta   90.00
_cell.angle_gamma   90.00
#
_symmetry.space_group_name_H-M   'P 1'
#
loop_
_entity.id
_entity.type
_entity.pdbx_description
1 polymer ?
#
loop_
_entity_poly.entity_id
_entity_poly.type
_entity_poly.pdbx_seq_one_letter_code
_entity_poly.pdbx_strand_id
1 'polypeptide(L)'
;MLFSVVLVFSFLNGSGIYCFLSSTWSENGDVITLTNQNFKSKAKEHDVLLVMFYVKWCSHCRRLHPDYERAATQLSKNTDYPIHIA
;
A
#
# COMPACT_ATOMS: atom_id res chain seq x y z
N MET A 1 25.49 13.21 6.57
CA MET A 1 24.55 13.84 7.53
C MET A 1 23.62 12.78 8.15
N LEU A 2 24.21 11.77 8.80
CA LEU A 2 23.51 10.60 9.36
C LEU A 2 23.35 10.68 10.89
N PHE A 3 23.54 11.87 11.48
CA PHE A 3 23.63 12.03 12.95
C PHE A 3 22.38 12.62 13.62
N SER A 4 21.34 13.02 12.89
CA SER A 4 20.17 13.69 13.51
C SER A 4 18.98 12.79 13.89
N VAL A 5 18.93 11.52 13.48
CA VAL A 5 17.76 10.65 13.76
C VAL A 5 17.87 9.88 15.09
N VAL A 6 19.07 9.75 15.66
CA VAL A 6 19.30 8.97 16.88
C VAL A 6 18.82 9.68 18.15
N LEU A 7 18.72 11.01 18.16
CA LEU A 7 18.45 11.77 19.39
C LEU A 7 16.97 11.91 19.79
N VAL A 8 16.02 11.53 18.94
CA VAL A 8 14.58 11.55 19.31
C VAL A 8 14.17 10.29 20.08
N PHE A 9 14.99 9.23 20.05
CA PHE A 9 14.63 7.92 20.61
C PHE A 9 14.77 7.79 22.14
N SER A 10 15.36 8.76 22.84
CA SER A 10 15.63 8.63 24.29
C SER A 10 14.73 9.45 25.21
N PHE A 11 13.79 10.26 24.71
CA PHE A 11 13.02 11.19 25.55
C PHE A 11 11.53 10.92 25.76
N LEU A 12 10.97 9.83 25.22
CA LEU A 12 9.57 9.48 25.48
C LEU A 12 9.47 8.09 26.12
N ASN A 13 10.07 7.96 27.30
CA ASN A 13 9.59 7.01 28.31
C ASN A 13 8.16 7.40 28.69
N GLY A 14 7.20 6.74 28.07
CA GLY A 14 5.78 6.87 28.37
C GLY A 14 5.00 5.73 27.75
N SER A 15 5.03 4.55 28.39
CA SER A 15 4.07 3.46 28.23
C SER A 15 3.66 3.09 26.80
N GLY A 16 4.62 2.62 25.98
CA GLY A 16 4.37 2.18 24.61
C GLY A 16 4.45 0.67 24.44
N ILE A 17 3.32 -0.01 24.24
CA ILE A 17 3.31 -1.29 23.49
C ILE A 17 3.26 -0.90 22.01
N TYR A 18 4.37 -0.35 21.51
CA TYR A 18 4.63 -0.34 20.07
C TYR A 18 5.24 -1.69 19.75
N CYS A 19 4.38 -2.62 19.35
CA CYS A 19 4.81 -3.90 18.81
C CYS A 19 5.58 -3.65 17.51
N PHE A 20 6.91 -3.51 17.64
CA PHE A 20 7.88 -3.66 16.56
C PHE A 20 7.79 -5.09 16.03
N LEU A 21 6.80 -5.35 15.17
CA LEU A 21 6.79 -6.47 14.24
C LEU A 21 6.93 -5.88 12.85
N SER A 22 8.18 -5.70 12.42
CA SER A 22 8.52 -5.44 11.04
C SER A 22 8.10 -6.64 10.20
N SER A 23 6.86 -6.65 9.71
CA SER A 23 6.54 -7.49 8.57
C SER A 23 7.26 -6.89 7.37
N THR A 24 8.21 -7.64 6.84
CA THR A 24 8.65 -7.46 5.45
C THR A 24 7.40 -7.49 4.56
N TRP A 25 7.13 -6.37 3.90
CA TRP A 25 6.03 -6.21 2.96
C TRP A 25 6.52 -6.67 1.59
N SER A 26 5.87 -7.69 1.01
CA SER A 26 6.18 -8.18 -0.32
C SER A 26 5.24 -7.50 -1.31
N GLU A 27 5.77 -6.67 -2.21
CA GLU A 27 5.02 -6.03 -3.31
C GLU A 27 4.92 -6.97 -4.52
N ASN A 28 4.44 -8.21 -4.31
CA ASN A 28 4.35 -9.22 -5.35
C ASN A 28 2.89 -9.58 -5.63
N GLY A 29 2.18 -8.70 -6.33
CA GLY A 29 0.77 -8.88 -6.70
C GLY A 29 0.41 -8.21 -8.02
N ASP A 30 -0.79 -8.53 -8.53
CA ASP A 30 -1.38 -8.00 -9.77
C ASP A 30 -1.88 -6.54 -9.63
N VAL A 31 -1.39 -5.83 -8.61
CA VAL A 31 -1.81 -4.48 -8.20
C VAL A 31 -0.81 -3.47 -8.76
N ILE A 32 -1.31 -2.42 -9.41
CA ILE A 32 -0.48 -1.41 -10.06
C ILE A 32 0.03 -0.41 -9.01
N THR A 33 1.35 -0.32 -8.80
CA THR A 33 1.90 0.67 -7.86
C THR A 33 1.82 2.09 -8.40
N LEU A 34 1.01 2.92 -7.75
CA LEU A 34 0.88 4.34 -8.09
C LEU A 34 1.90 5.21 -7.34
N THR A 35 2.49 6.13 -8.09
CA THR A 35 3.38 7.19 -7.63
C THR A 35 2.86 8.53 -8.16
N ASN A 36 3.27 9.63 -7.54
CA ASN A 36 2.83 10.96 -7.96
C ASN A 36 3.10 11.26 -9.45
N GLN A 37 4.13 10.64 -10.01
CA GLN A 37 4.54 10.85 -11.40
C GLN A 37 3.73 10.00 -12.39
N ASN A 38 3.32 8.78 -11.99
CA ASN A 38 2.62 7.84 -12.88
C ASN A 38 1.09 7.87 -12.71
N PHE A 39 0.57 8.52 -11.66
CA PHE A 39 -0.86 8.54 -11.38
C PHE A 39 -1.68 9.10 -12.54
N LYS A 40 -1.24 10.23 -13.10
CA LYS A 40 -1.96 10.92 -14.17
C LYS A 40 -1.95 10.15 -15.49
N SER A 41 -0.91 9.37 -15.76
CA SER A 41 -0.86 8.52 -16.95
C SER A 41 -1.71 7.26 -16.75
N LYS A 42 -1.57 6.58 -15.61
CA LYS A 42 -2.32 5.35 -15.31
C LYS A 42 -3.82 5.58 -15.16
N ALA A 43 -4.23 6.70 -14.57
CA ALA A 43 -5.64 7.06 -14.48
C ALA A 43 -6.28 7.42 -15.84
N LYS A 44 -5.48 7.71 -16.87
CA LYS A 44 -5.97 7.95 -18.24
C LYS A 44 -5.97 6.71 -19.13
N GLU A 45 -5.15 5.72 -18.78
CA GLU A 45 -4.98 4.49 -19.55
C GLU A 45 -6.15 3.52 -19.35
N HIS A 46 -6.74 3.54 -18.15
CA HIS A 46 -7.88 2.71 -17.81
C HIS A 46 -9.14 3.56 -17.70
N ASP A 47 -10.24 3.12 -18.33
CA ASP A 47 -11.54 3.78 -18.19
C ASP A 47 -11.98 3.80 -16.72
N VAL A 48 -11.64 2.74 -15.97
CA VAL A 48 -12.08 2.51 -14.60
C VAL A 48 -10.93 1.92 -13.80
N LEU A 49 -10.51 2.67 -12.78
CA LEU A 49 -9.39 2.33 -11.92
C LEU A 49 -9.81 2.45 -10.46
N LEU A 50 -9.71 1.35 -9.72
CA LEU A 50 -9.91 1.34 -8.27
C LEU A 50 -8.58 1.63 -7.58
N VAL A 51 -8.51 2.70 -6.80
CA VAL A 51 -7.27 3.15 -6.15
C VAL A 51 -7.40 3.08 -4.63
N MET A 52 -6.47 2.39 -3.97
CA MET A 52 -6.37 2.36 -2.51
C MET A 52 -5.18 3.15 -2.01
N PHE A 53 -5.44 4.29 -1.37
CA PHE A 53 -4.41 5.06 -0.67
C PHE A 53 -4.16 4.46 0.72
N TYR A 54 -2.96 3.90 0.94
CA TYR A 54 -2.57 3.29 2.21
C TYR A 54 -1.15 3.68 2.64
N VAL A 55 -0.82 3.40 3.90
CA VAL A 55 0.54 3.58 4.45
C VAL A 55 1.14 2.22 4.83
N LYS A 56 2.45 2.04 4.56
CA LYS A 56 3.14 0.75 4.70
C LYS A 56 3.14 0.15 6.13
N TRP A 57 2.90 0.98 7.16
CA TRP A 57 2.92 0.56 8.56
C TRP A 57 1.52 0.44 9.20
N CYS A 58 0.44 0.69 8.44
CA CYS A 58 -0.91 0.54 8.98
C CYS A 58 -1.29 -0.95 9.09
N SER A 59 -1.46 -1.43 10.32
CA SER A 59 -1.83 -2.82 10.62
C SER A 59 -3.22 -3.20 10.10
N HIS A 60 -4.14 -2.23 9.99
CA HIS A 60 -5.49 -2.46 9.45
C HIS A 60 -5.46 -2.63 7.93
N CYS A 61 -4.67 -1.83 7.22
CA CYS A 61 -4.49 -1.95 5.75
C CYS A 61 -3.78 -3.25 5.38
N ARG A 62 -2.83 -3.71 6.21
CA ARG A 62 -2.10 -4.96 5.96
C ARG A 62 -3.00 -6.18 5.90
N ARG A 63 -4.05 -6.22 6.74
CA ARG A 63 -5.03 -7.31 6.72
C ARG A 63 -5.89 -7.32 5.46
N LEU A 64 -6.15 -6.14 4.89
CA LEU A 64 -6.95 -6.00 3.67
C LEU A 64 -6.17 -6.32 2.39
N HIS A 65 -4.85 -6.16 2.40
CA HIS A 65 -4.00 -6.36 1.22
C HIS A 65 -4.20 -7.70 0.48
N PRO A 66 -4.21 -8.87 1.15
CA PRO A 66 -4.39 -10.15 0.45
C PRO A 66 -5.81 -10.34 -0.12
N ASP A 67 -6.82 -9.66 0.41
CA ASP A 67 -8.16 -9.63 -0.19
C ASP A 67 -8.17 -8.68 -1.41
N TYR A 68 -7.43 -7.57 -1.32
CA TYR A 68 -7.31 -6.59 -2.40
C TYR A 68 -6.59 -7.16 -3.63
N GLU A 69 -5.50 -7.93 -3.43
CA GLU A 69 -4.81 -8.63 -4.52
C GLU A 69 -5.70 -9.69 -5.18
N ARG A 70 -6.46 -10.45 -4.39
CA ARG A 70 -7.43 -11.43 -4.92
C ARG A 70 -8.52 -10.75 -5.75
N ALA A 71 -9.02 -9.62 -5.28
CA ALA A 71 -9.99 -8.82 -6.03
C ALA A 71 -9.38 -8.33 -7.35
N ALA A 72 -8.11 -7.90 -7.36
CA ALA A 72 -7.43 -7.42 -8.57
C ALA A 72 -7.41 -8.49 -9.66
N THR A 73 -7.04 -9.71 -9.31
CA THR A 73 -7.01 -10.85 -10.23
C THR A 73 -8.40 -11.31 -10.68
N GLN A 74 -9.45 -11.13 -9.86
CA GLN A 74 -10.81 -11.49 -10.24
C GLN A 74 -11.43 -10.45 -11.17
N LEU A 75 -11.26 -9.17 -10.85
CA LEU A 75 -11.85 -8.06 -11.61
C LEU A 75 -11.19 -7.87 -12.98
N SER A 76 -9.90 -8.20 -13.12
CA SER A 76 -9.20 -8.16 -14.41
C SER A 76 -9.70 -9.22 -15.40
N LYS A 77 -10.36 -10.28 -14.94
CA LYS A 77 -10.88 -11.38 -15.77
C LYS A 77 -12.28 -11.15 -16.31
N ASN A 78 -13.03 -10.20 -15.74
CA ASN A 78 -14.39 -9.92 -16.18
C ASN A 78 -14.39 -9.29 -17.59
N THR A 79 -15.14 -9.89 -18.50
CA THR A 79 -15.15 -9.49 -19.92
C THR A 79 -16.12 -8.35 -20.22
N ASP A 80 -17.20 -8.22 -19.42
CA ASP A 80 -18.18 -7.15 -19.58
C ASP A 80 -17.68 -5.78 -19.09
N TYR A 81 -16.81 -5.77 -18.07
CA TYR A 81 -16.26 -4.55 -17.49
C TYR A 81 -14.94 -4.82 -16.76
N PRO A 82 -13.79 -4.62 -17.42
CA PRO A 82 -12.48 -4.84 -16.81
C PRO A 82 -12.16 -3.71 -15.84
N ILE A 83 -12.12 -4.04 -14.54
CA ILE A 83 -11.70 -3.09 -13.50
C ILE A 83 -10.28 -3.41 -13.10
N HIS A 84 -9.39 -2.41 -13.24
CA HIS A 84 -8.02 -2.52 -12.79
C HIS A 84 -7.89 -1.93 -11.38
N ILE A 85 -7.08 -2.58 -10.55
CA ILE A 85 -6.86 -2.19 -9.17
C ILE A 85 -5.43 -1.66 -9.01
N ALA A 86 -5.30 -0.55 -8.28
CA ALA A 86 -4.07 0.17 -8.02
C ALA A 86 -4.01 0.71 -6.58
#